data_AF-A0AA41K4N7-F1
#
_entry.id   AF-A0AA41K4N7-F1
#
_cell.length_a   1.000
_cell.length_b   1.000
_cell.length_c   1.000
_cell.angle_alpha   90.00
_cell.angle_beta   90.00
_cell.angle_gamma   90.00
#
_symmetry.space_group_name_H-M   'P 1'
#
loop_
_entity.id
_entity.type
_entity.pdbx_description
1 polymer ?
#
loop_
_entity_poly.entity_id
_entity_poly.type
_entity_poly.pdbx_seq_one_letter_code
_entity_poly.pdbx_strand_id
1 'polypeptide(L)' 'MKEKINDYEMSIRKTTKKFAKCSICGYQRPEMYLIHRRGDSYYLCRECVSYFLAIAALME' A
#
# COMPACT_ATOMS: atom_id res chain seq x y z
N MET A 1 -17.28 17.63 -21.02
CA MET A 1 -17.38 16.84 -19.76
C MET A 1 -16.12 15.98 -19.70
N LYS A 2 -15.16 16.27 -18.83
CA LYS A 2 -13.91 15.49 -18.77
C LYS A 2 -14.19 14.25 -17.91
N GLU A 3 -14.48 13.12 -18.55
CA GLU A 3 -14.47 11.81 -17.89
C GLU A 3 -13.06 11.55 -17.38
N LYS A 4 -12.86 11.74 -16.07
CA LYS A 4 -11.70 11.19 -15.37
C LYS A 4 -11.99 9.72 -15.15
N ILE A 5 -11.50 8.87 -16.04
CA ILE A 5 -11.38 7.45 -15.76
C ILE A 5 -10.31 7.34 -14.66
N ASN A 6 -10.75 7.30 -13.40
CA ASN A 6 -9.91 7.28 -12.21
C ASN A 6 -9.83 5.84 -11.69
N ASP A 7 -9.36 4.92 -12.52
CA ASP A 7 -9.30 3.48 -12.17
C ASP A 7 -8.12 3.12 -11.23
N TYR A 8 -7.32 4.12 -10.82
CA TYR A 8 -6.07 3.93 -10.07
C TYR A 8 -5.92 4.83 -8.83
N GLU A 9 -6.96 4.99 -8.01
CA GLU A 9 -6.79 5.64 -6.69
C GLU A 9 -6.06 4.72 -5.69
N MET A 10 -4.82 4.36 -6.01
CA MET A 10 -3.87 3.78 -5.08
C MET A 10 -2.72 4.76 -4.85
N SER A 11 -2.47 5.11 -3.60
CA SER A 11 -1.28 5.90 -3.22
C SER A 11 -0.45 5.17 -2.18
N ILE A 12 0.88 5.22 -2.35
CA ILE A 12 1.83 4.58 -1.45
C ILE A 12 2.75 5.66 -0.89
N ARG A 13 2.86 5.74 0.43
CA ARG A 13 3.74 6.68 1.12
C ARG A 13 4.60 5.96 2.12
N LYS A 14 5.91 6.18 2.09
CA LYS A 14 6.80 5.71 3.15
C LYS A 14 6.44 6.43 4.45
N THR A 15 6.33 5.70 5.54
CA THR A 15 6.00 6.24 6.86
C THR A 15 7.06 5.86 7.88
N THR A 16 7.36 6.80 8.77
CA THR A 16 8.27 6.62 9.92
C THR A 16 7.52 6.22 11.18
N LYS A 17 6.23 5.84 11.06
CA LYS A 17 5.38 5.49 12.21
C LYS A 17 5.88 4.19 12.85
N LYS A 18 6.70 4.38 13.89
CA LYS A 18 7.50 3.32 14.55
C LYS A 18 6.69 2.17 15.14
N PHE A 19 5.38 2.36 15.38
CA PHE A 19 4.51 1.41 16.08
C PHE A 19 3.46 0.71 15.21
N ALA A 20 3.50 0.89 13.88
CA ALA A 20 2.58 0.20 13.00
C ALA A 20 3.04 -1.25 12.75
N LYS A 21 2.13 -2.21 12.89
CA LYS A 21 2.33 -3.61 12.45
C LYS A 21 1.91 -3.73 10.99
N CYS A 22 2.59 -4.61 10.25
CA CYS A 22 2.18 -4.94 8.90
C CYS A 22 0.79 -5.58 8.90
N SER A 23 -0.14 -5.05 8.11
CA SER A 23 -1.51 -5.57 7.97
C SER A 23 -1.55 -6.98 7.34
N ILE A 24 -0.48 -7.41 6.65
CA ILE A 24 -0.39 -8.73 6.01
C ILE A 24 0.29 -9.75 6.91
N CYS A 25 1.53 -9.46 7.34
CA CYS A 25 2.34 -10.44 8.07
C CYS A 25 2.38 -10.23 9.58
N GLY A 26 1.77 -9.16 10.11
CA GLY A 26 1.69 -8.87 11.54
C GLY A 26 2.99 -8.37 12.21
N TYR A 27 4.13 -8.45 11.51
CA TYR A 27 5.41 -8.00 12.05
C TYR A 27 5.52 -6.48 12.09
N GLN A 28 6.13 -5.96 13.16
CA GLN A 28 6.54 -4.57 13.28
C GLN A 28 7.94 -4.42 12.67
N ARG A 29 8.07 -3.49 11.72
CA ARG A 29 9.35 -3.20 11.05
C ARG A 29 9.65 -1.70 11.16
N PRO A 30 10.93 -1.30 11.13
CA PRO A 30 11.31 0.11 11.18
C PRO A 30 10.90 0.86 9.90
N GLU A 31 10.88 0.17 8.77
CA GLU A 31 10.43 0.70 7.49
C GLU A 31 9.03 0.17 7.16
N MET A 32 8.09 1.10 7.06
CA MET A 32 6.68 0.82 6.79
C MET A 32 6.17 1.74 5.68
N TYR A 33 5.14 1.29 4.98
CA TYR A 33 4.48 1.99 3.90
C TYR A 33 2.99 2.08 4.21
N LEU A 34 2.42 3.28 4.10
CA LEU A 34 0.99 3.48 4.15
C LEU A 34 0.45 3.40 2.72
N ILE A 35 -0.44 2.46 2.50
CA ILE A 35 -1.12 2.23 1.24
C ILE A 35 -2.56 2.69 1.41
N HIS A 36 -2.98 3.63 0.58
CA HIS A 36 -4.39 4.00 0.44
C HIS A 36 -4.93 3.40 -0.84
N ARG A 37 -6.04 2.67 -0.77
CA ARG A 37 -6.73 2.10 -1.94
C ARG A 37 -8.23 2.10 -1.72
N ARG A 38 -9.00 2.72 -2.62
CA ARG A 38 -10.48 2.73 -2.60
C ARG A 38 -11.10 3.13 -1.24
N GLY A 39 -10.47 4.08 -0.53
CA GLY A 39 -10.90 4.56 0.79
C GLY A 39 -10.31 3.81 1.99
N ASP A 40 -9.73 2.63 1.78
CA ASP A 40 -9.05 1.87 2.82
C ASP A 40 -7.58 2.25 2.96
N SER A 41 -7.03 2.06 4.16
CA SER A 41 -5.65 2.40 4.52
C SER A 41 -4.95 1.22 5.21
N TYR A 42 -3.82 0.79 4.67
CA TYR A 42 -3.06 -0.36 5.15
C TYR A 42 -1.62 0.02 5.45
N TYR A 43 -1.07 -0.48 6.56
CA TYR A 43 0.36 -0.36 6.85
C TYR A 43 1.06 -1.63 6.41
N LEU A 44 1.90 -1.57 5.38
CA LEU A 44 2.66 -2.72 4.89
C LEU A 44 4.16 -2.54 5.13
N CYS A 45 4.85 -3.65 5.42
CA CYS A 45 6.32 -3.65 5.38
C CYS A 45 6.82 -3.65 3.92
N ARG A 46 8.12 -3.37 3.74
CA ARG A 46 8.77 -3.35 2.42
C ARG A 46 8.52 -4.63 1.60
N GLU A 47 8.65 -5.80 2.21
CA GLU A 47 8.47 -7.08 1.52
C GLU A 47 7.03 -7.26 1.03
N CYS A 48 6.04 -6.98 1.89
CA CYS A 48 4.63 -7.11 1.55
C CYS A 48 4.18 -6.06 0.53
N VAL A 49 4.71 -4.83 0.57
CA VAL A 49 4.35 -3.83 -0.46
C VAL A 49 4.93 -4.19 -1.82
N SER A 50 6.16 -4.72 -1.88
CA SER A 50 6.72 -5.21 -3.14
C SER A 50 5.91 -6.36 -3.72
N TYR A 51 5.50 -7.31 -2.89
CA TYR A 51 4.65 -8.43 -3.33
C TYR A 51 3.28 -7.94 -3.80
N PHE A 52 2.67 -7.01 -3.06
CA PHE A 52 1.40 -6.39 -3.45
C PHE A 52 1.49 -5.70 -4.81
N LEU A 53 2.54 -4.92 -5.04
CA LEU A 53 2.78 -4.22 -6.32
C LEU A 53 3.02 -5.19 -7.48
N ALA A 54 3.78 -6.26 -7.24
CA ALA A 54 4.04 -7.28 -8.26
C ALA A 54 2.74 -7.98 -8.69
N ILE A 55 1.85 -8.34 -7.76
CA ILE A 55 0.54 -8.89 -8.09
C ILE A 55 -0.31 -7.86 -8.84
N ALA A 56 -0.33 -6.60 -8.39
CA ALA A 56 -1.12 -5.56 -9.03
C ALA A 56 -0.72 -5.36 -10.51
N ALA A 57 0.58 -5.37 -10.81
CA ALA A 57 1.10 -5.25 -12.17
C ALA A 57 0.83 -6.48 -13.05
N LEU A 58 0.59 -7.66 -12.46
CA LEU A 58 0.23 -8.88 -13.19
C LEU A 58 -1.27 -8.99 -13.49
N MET A 59 -2.10 -8.16 -12.86
CA MET A 59 -3.55 -8.14 -13.07
C MET A 59 -4.02 -7.00 -14.00
N GLU A 60 -3.09 -6.34 -14.71
CA GLU A 60 -3.37 -5.38 -15.79
C GLU A 60 -3.74 -6.07 -17.11
#